data_AF-A0A1W9QKT4-F1
#
_entry.id   AF-A0A1W9QKT4-F1
#
_cell.length_a   1.000
_cell.length_b   1.000
_cell.length_c   1.000
_cell.angle_alpha   90.00
_cell.angle_beta   90.00
_cell.angle_gamma   90.00
#
_symmetry.space_group_name_H-M   'P 1'
#
loop_
_entity.id
_entity.type
_entity.pdbx_description
1 polymer ?
#
loop_
_entity_poly.entity_id
_entity_poly.type
_entity_poly.pdbx_seq_one_letter_code
_entity_poly.pdbx_strand_id
1 'polypeptide(L)'
;LRKRLKFFIIIGAITSAVLVFLYFSNVPSVKADDPNLIKELLFTVENSEGDAIGVKVMKNPQRLPPLLWYNQNVSNPASPSYFAIDNYYALRDGRTVYVGAPNVDTSNYNISSYIYIFSYNEGASPETINIFNQLLNNWIFNINIEDPTHKLQLQRDLLRIYDISEIQNSLSNYYETKGHYPTLISGSYIIGKTYTTWPSWQYTLSSELGQSLPVDPINRFNGPCSDCPDNPNQPDYQCNGTCYNPTIMPPNISFTHPNGSHVYQYSTSDDDLCAGQGYSLFANLEYKPTADNVIWLGELEEENIIISQEDNAGTHNYTFSEGAGECGDNIKDACEECEIVDGSIVPENMTCANLGLGYGTLTCDNCHWSGCGMLADGQVCDFDSECLSGHCSHDVCCNTACEGLCQDCSGGTCHLVAAGDDPRNVCADTECATGDCDGSGACELKPTGISCGICKYCSVSGQCLNTSSGEDYNNQCTDDPANCQAGYCDGYGECAYYPEGFVCGDCKKCDIQHSCGLVPEGTNWGFNYICDYNNPPDIFACYDNWGDCDSELR
;
A
#
# COMPACT_ATOMS: atom_id res chain seq x y z
N LEU A 1 39.90 57.54 25.31
CA LEU A 1 40.20 58.06 23.96
C LEU A 1 38.96 57.86 23.07
N ARG A 2 38.23 58.92 22.73
CA ARG A 2 37.08 58.87 21.81
C ARG A 2 37.60 58.85 20.37
N LYS A 3 37.54 57.70 19.67
CA LYS A 3 37.75 57.68 18.22
C LYS A 3 36.45 58.20 17.57
N ARG A 4 36.53 59.41 17.01
CA ARG A 4 35.44 60.04 16.23
C ARG A 4 35.58 59.56 14.79
N LEU A 5 34.66 58.72 14.31
CA LEU A 5 34.49 58.49 12.87
C LEU A 5 33.50 59.54 12.34
N LYS A 6 33.92 60.35 11.36
CA LYS A 6 33.08 61.34 10.69
C LYS A 6 32.58 60.73 9.38
N PHE A 7 31.27 60.61 9.20
CA PHE A 7 30.69 60.36 7.87
C PHE A 7 30.46 61.70 7.16
N PHE A 8 30.79 61.75 5.86
CA PHE A 8 30.50 62.88 4.97
C PHE A 8 29.33 62.50 4.08
N ILE A 9 28.23 63.24 4.16
CA ILE A 9 27.16 63.21 3.16
C ILE A 9 27.42 64.39 2.23
N ILE A 10 27.84 64.13 0.98
CA ILE A 10 27.98 65.16 -0.04
C ILE A 10 26.62 65.36 -0.69
N ILE A 11 25.99 66.50 -0.43
CA ILE A 11 24.72 66.91 -1.06
C ILE A 11 25.05 67.62 -2.37
N GLY A 12 24.62 67.05 -3.49
CA GLY A 12 24.75 67.66 -4.81
C GLY A 12 23.52 68.50 -5.20
N ALA A 13 23.78 69.80 -5.42
CA ALA A 13 23.08 70.77 -6.27
C ALA A 13 22.38 71.97 -5.58
N ILE A 14 23.19 73.04 -5.46
CA ILE A 14 22.89 74.46 -5.61
C ILE A 14 22.01 75.14 -4.52
N THR A 15 22.71 75.95 -3.71
CA THR A 15 22.26 77.04 -2.82
C THR A 15 21.56 76.67 -1.51
N SER A 16 22.16 75.76 -0.73
CA SER A 16 22.36 75.84 0.74
C SER A 16 22.62 74.42 1.26
N ALA A 17 23.89 74.02 1.36
CA ALA A 17 24.25 72.74 1.97
C ALA A 17 24.12 72.87 3.49
N VAL A 18 23.03 72.36 4.06
CA VAL A 18 22.92 72.12 5.50
C VAL A 18 23.72 70.85 5.80
N LEU A 19 24.90 71.00 6.40
CA LEU A 19 25.62 69.88 7.01
C LEU A 19 24.86 69.44 8.26
N VAL A 20 24.30 68.23 8.24
CA VAL A 20 23.74 67.58 9.43
C VAL A 20 24.76 66.57 9.94
N PHE A 21 25.28 66.75 11.16
CA PHE A 21 26.16 65.78 11.79
C PHE A 21 25.33 64.80 12.63
N LEU A 22 25.34 63.51 12.28
CA LEU A 22 24.85 62.44 13.16
C LEU A 22 26.01 61.98 14.06
N TYR A 23 25.86 62.12 15.38
CA TYR A 23 26.85 61.65 16.34
C TYR A 23 26.52 60.26 16.86
N PHE A 24 27.47 59.35 16.71
CA PHE A 24 27.46 58.07 17.43
C PHE A 24 27.75 58.32 18.91
N SER A 25 26.71 58.17 19.73
CA SER A 25 26.88 57.98 21.16
C SER A 25 26.75 56.49 21.45
N ASN A 26 27.83 55.84 21.88
CA ASN A 26 27.71 54.55 22.58
C ASN A 26 27.03 54.85 23.91
N VAL A 27 25.70 54.83 23.93
CA VAL A 27 24.95 54.86 25.18
C VAL A 27 25.25 53.53 25.89
N PRO A 28 25.70 53.54 27.16
CA PRO A 28 25.80 52.31 27.91
C PRO A 28 24.40 51.69 27.94
N SER A 29 24.30 50.48 27.37
CA SER A 29 23.11 49.64 27.41
C SER A 29 22.54 49.67 28.82
N VAL A 30 21.37 50.30 28.99
CA VAL A 30 20.52 50.00 30.13
C VAL A 30 20.03 48.59 29.83
N LYS A 31 20.78 47.62 30.36
CA LYS A 31 20.59 46.17 30.31
C LYS A 31 19.18 45.77 29.85
N ALA A 32 19.00 45.63 28.55
CA ALA A 32 17.90 44.88 28.01
C ALA A 32 18.35 43.42 28.09
N ASP A 33 17.89 42.69 29.11
CA ASP A 33 18.02 41.23 29.19
C ASP A 33 17.11 40.56 28.13
N ASP A 34 17.10 41.08 26.91
CA ASP A 34 16.43 40.45 25.78
C ASP A 34 17.48 39.62 25.03
N PRO A 35 17.42 38.27 25.10
CA PRO A 35 18.38 37.39 24.43
C PRO A 35 18.34 37.51 22.90
N ASN A 36 17.29 38.11 22.35
CA ASN A 36 17.12 38.33 20.92
C ASN A 36 17.66 39.68 20.45
N LEU A 37 17.97 40.62 21.36
CA LEU A 37 18.55 41.90 21.00
C LEU A 37 20.05 41.74 20.69
N ILE A 38 20.43 41.90 19.43
CA ILE A 38 21.82 41.85 18.98
C ILE A 38 22.50 43.20 19.14
N LYS A 39 21.80 44.27 18.77
CA LYS A 39 22.38 45.62 18.74
C LYS A 39 21.31 46.68 18.90
N GLU A 40 21.66 47.73 19.61
CA GLU A 40 20.86 48.94 19.73
C GLU A 40 21.76 50.16 19.46
N LEU A 41 21.24 51.09 18.66
CA LEU A 41 21.87 52.35 18.31
C LEU A 41 20.88 53.48 18.57
N LEU A 42 21.38 54.60 19.10
CA LEU A 42 20.59 55.80 19.31
C LEU A 42 21.32 56.99 18.66
N PHE A 43 20.64 57.64 17.73
CA PHE A 43 21.11 58.84 17.05
C PHE A 43 20.35 60.04 17.61
N THR A 44 21.08 61.02 18.13
CA THR A 44 20.48 62.31 18.52
C THR A 44 20.57 63.26 17.34
N VAL A 45 19.53 64.09 17.15
CA VAL A 45 19.47 65.03 16.02
C VAL A 45 19.90 66.41 16.51
N GLU A 46 20.91 66.99 15.84
CA GLU A 46 21.40 68.33 16.15
C GLU A 46 20.32 69.38 15.82
N ASN A 47 20.14 70.34 16.73
CA ASN A 47 19.16 71.45 16.63
C ASN A 47 17.69 71.08 16.90
N SER A 48 17.42 69.86 17.37
CA SER A 48 16.10 69.44 17.86
C SER A 48 16.26 68.87 19.27
N GLU A 49 16.01 69.71 20.29
CA GLU A 49 16.17 69.32 21.70
C GLU A 49 15.27 68.13 22.04
N GLY A 50 15.88 67.00 22.41
CA GLY A 50 15.18 65.80 22.86
C GLY A 50 14.81 64.80 21.75
N ASP A 51 15.01 65.13 20.49
CA ASP A 51 14.73 64.22 19.39
C ASP A 51 15.83 63.16 19.20
N ALA A 52 15.39 61.94 18.94
CA ALA A 52 16.24 60.80 18.70
C ALA A 52 15.64 59.79 17.72
N ILE A 53 16.51 59.18 16.93
CA ILE A 53 16.23 58.03 16.08
C ILE A 53 16.92 56.81 16.69
N GLY A 54 16.15 55.77 17.02
CA GLY A 54 16.64 54.49 17.49
C GLY A 54 16.70 53.46 16.36
N VAL A 55 17.71 52.59 16.40
CA VAL A 55 17.79 51.40 15.56
C VAL A 55 18.09 50.20 16.44
N LYS A 56 17.26 49.16 16.33
CA LYS A 56 17.48 47.86 16.97
C LYS A 56 17.68 46.78 15.92
N VAL A 57 18.46 45.77 16.26
CA VAL A 57 18.62 44.55 15.47
C VAL A 57 18.21 43.38 16.35
N MET A 58 17.13 42.72 15.96
CA MET A 58 16.57 41.57 16.67
C MET A 58 16.87 40.29 15.89
N LYS A 59 17.21 39.20 16.58
CA LYS A 59 17.29 37.87 16.00
C LYS A 59 15.96 37.47 15.36
N ASN A 60 16.03 36.77 14.22
CA ASN A 60 14.89 36.13 13.56
C ASN A 60 15.30 34.73 13.07
N PRO A 61 15.65 33.81 14.00
CA PRO A 61 16.23 32.51 13.67
C PRO A 61 15.24 31.62 12.89
N GLN A 62 13.95 31.76 13.19
CA GLN A 62 12.84 31.10 12.50
C GLN A 62 12.56 31.68 11.10
N ARG A 63 13.29 32.75 10.71
CA ARG A 63 13.15 33.42 9.39
C ARG A 63 11.71 33.82 9.10
N LEU A 64 11.00 34.29 10.12
CA LEU A 64 9.61 34.71 9.97
C LEU A 64 9.53 35.93 9.03
N PRO A 65 8.53 35.98 8.14
CA PRO A 65 8.14 37.20 7.45
C PRO A 65 7.96 38.34 8.45
N PRO A 66 8.37 39.59 8.12
CA PRO A 66 8.25 40.73 9.02
C PRO A 66 6.87 40.86 9.67
N LEU A 67 5.78 40.60 8.94
CA LEU A 67 4.41 40.69 9.48
C LEU A 67 4.15 39.64 10.58
N LEU A 68 4.53 38.38 10.35
CA LEU A 68 4.39 37.32 11.35
C LEU A 68 5.27 37.61 12.57
N TRP A 69 6.51 38.03 12.35
CA TRP A 69 7.40 38.46 13.44
C TRP A 69 6.79 39.62 14.24
N TYR A 70 6.27 40.64 13.56
CA TYR A 70 5.63 41.81 14.18
C TYR A 70 4.42 41.41 15.04
N ASN A 71 3.53 40.58 14.51
CA ASN A 71 2.34 40.11 15.24
C ASN A 71 2.71 39.29 16.48
N GLN A 72 3.82 38.55 16.44
CA GLN A 72 4.27 37.73 17.58
C GLN A 72 5.06 38.53 18.64
N ASN A 73 5.82 39.55 18.24
CA ASN A 73 6.81 40.19 19.11
C ASN A 73 6.42 41.62 19.56
N VAL A 74 5.45 42.26 18.92
CA VAL A 74 5.05 43.63 19.24
C VAL A 74 3.78 43.64 20.08
N SER A 75 3.80 44.35 21.21
CA SER A 75 2.60 44.55 22.03
C SER A 75 1.55 45.37 21.28
N ASN A 76 0.32 44.85 21.19
CA ASN A 76 -0.83 45.48 20.51
C ASN A 76 -0.56 45.80 19.04
N PRO A 77 -0.34 44.78 18.18
CA PRO A 77 -0.10 44.99 16.76
C PRO A 77 -1.29 45.70 16.11
N ALA A 78 -0.99 46.72 15.31
CA ALA A 78 -1.93 47.46 14.48
C ALA A 78 -1.98 46.87 13.05
N SER A 79 -2.52 47.62 12.08
CA SER A 79 -2.47 47.27 10.66
C SER A 79 -1.34 48.07 9.97
N PRO A 80 -0.12 47.52 9.86
CA PRO A 80 1.01 48.23 9.28
C PRO A 80 0.88 48.37 7.77
N SER A 81 1.59 49.35 7.20
CA SER A 81 1.76 49.49 5.74
C SER A 81 3.02 48.76 5.26
N TYR A 82 2.98 48.15 4.08
CA TYR A 82 4.08 47.37 3.49
C TYR A 82 4.85 48.16 2.43
N PHE A 83 6.15 47.95 2.36
CA PHE A 83 7.05 48.51 1.35
C PHE A 83 8.38 47.75 1.33
N ALA A 84 9.39 48.24 0.60
CA ALA A 84 10.72 47.65 0.59
C ALA A 84 11.80 48.69 0.92
N ILE A 85 12.84 48.25 1.63
CA ILE A 85 14.08 49.01 1.85
C ILE A 85 15.21 48.18 1.27
N ASP A 86 15.91 48.72 0.26
CA ASP A 86 16.97 47.98 -0.44
C ASP A 86 16.51 46.59 -0.92
N ASN A 87 15.29 46.52 -1.48
CA ASN A 87 14.56 45.32 -1.91
C ASN A 87 14.24 44.29 -0.82
N TYR A 88 14.51 44.57 0.45
CA TYR A 88 14.05 43.74 1.56
C TYR A 88 12.67 44.16 2.04
N TYR A 89 11.85 43.17 2.38
CA TYR A 89 10.48 43.40 2.83
C TYR A 89 10.46 44.19 4.14
N ALA A 90 9.64 45.23 4.17
CA ALA A 90 9.53 46.14 5.29
C ALA A 90 8.08 46.46 5.60
N LEU A 91 7.80 46.67 6.88
CA LEU A 91 6.51 47.12 7.38
C LEU A 91 6.68 48.37 8.23
N ARG A 92 5.68 49.26 8.20
CA ARG A 92 5.65 50.49 8.98
C ARG A 92 4.38 50.55 9.80
N ASP A 93 4.57 50.75 11.09
CA ASP A 93 3.52 51.07 12.06
C ASP A 93 3.84 52.42 12.69
N GLY A 94 3.14 53.45 12.23
CA GLY A 94 3.33 54.85 12.65
C GLY A 94 4.77 55.33 12.49
N ARG A 95 5.47 55.44 13.63
CA ARG A 95 6.84 55.94 13.77
C ARG A 95 7.92 54.87 13.72
N THR A 96 7.53 53.60 13.60
CA THR A 96 8.45 52.46 13.63
C THR A 96 8.38 51.68 12.33
N VAL A 97 9.54 51.32 11.80
CA VAL A 97 9.73 50.51 10.59
C VAL A 97 10.48 49.24 10.97
N TYR A 98 10.01 48.10 10.49
CA TYR A 98 10.60 46.79 10.73
C TYR A 98 10.99 46.21 9.37
N VAL A 99 12.26 45.82 9.21
CA VAL A 99 12.80 45.31 7.95
C VAL A 99 13.38 43.92 8.19
N GLY A 100 12.93 42.94 7.41
CA GLY A 100 13.50 41.60 7.42
C GLY A 100 14.68 41.52 6.46
N ALA A 101 15.89 41.42 6.99
CA ALA A 101 17.10 41.29 6.17
C ALA A 101 18.11 40.34 6.83
N PRO A 102 18.90 39.59 6.04
CA PRO A 102 19.87 38.66 6.57
C PRO A 102 21.25 39.32 6.69
N ASN A 103 22.10 38.77 7.56
CA ASN A 103 23.53 39.00 7.54
C ASN A 103 24.22 37.76 6.99
N VAL A 104 25.17 37.96 6.09
CA VAL A 104 25.96 36.87 5.51
C VAL A 104 27.38 36.92 6.04
N ASP A 105 27.86 35.82 6.63
CA ASP A 105 29.28 35.59 6.83
C ASP A 105 29.87 34.99 5.57
N THR A 106 30.51 35.81 4.75
CA THR A 106 31.11 35.39 3.47
C THR A 106 32.33 34.48 3.62
N SER A 107 32.82 34.24 4.85
CA SER A 107 33.95 33.34 5.10
C SER A 107 33.49 31.89 5.25
N ASN A 108 32.32 31.70 5.89
CA ASN A 108 31.75 30.39 6.20
C ASN A 108 30.44 30.10 5.44
N TYR A 109 29.96 31.08 4.66
CA TYR A 109 28.68 31.03 3.94
C TYR A 109 27.45 30.77 4.83
N ASN A 110 27.56 31.18 6.09
CA ASN A 110 26.47 31.17 7.06
C ASN A 110 25.62 32.44 6.93
N ILE A 111 24.31 32.27 6.95
CA ILE A 111 23.34 33.35 6.82
C ILE A 111 22.48 33.39 8.06
N SER A 112 22.51 34.50 8.80
CA SER A 112 21.63 34.73 9.95
C SER A 112 20.54 35.72 9.59
N SER A 113 19.29 35.42 9.92
CA SER A 113 18.16 36.33 9.66
C SER A 113 17.87 37.25 10.84
N TYR A 114 17.55 38.51 10.53
CA TYR A 114 17.29 39.55 11.53
C TYR A 114 16.06 40.40 11.16
N ILE A 115 15.47 41.01 12.18
CA ILE A 115 14.56 42.14 12.03
C ILE A 115 15.27 43.42 12.48
N TYR A 116 15.41 44.37 11.56
CA TYR A 116 15.94 45.70 11.81
C TYR A 116 14.78 46.65 12.11
N ILE A 117 14.78 47.23 13.31
CA ILE A 117 13.71 48.10 13.80
C ILE A 117 14.23 49.53 13.85
N PHE A 118 13.69 50.41 13.01
CA PHE A 118 13.99 51.83 12.97
C PHE A 118 12.84 52.59 13.59
N SER A 119 13.09 53.50 14.52
CA SER A 119 12.04 54.31 15.13
C SER A 119 12.55 55.71 15.48
N TYR A 120 11.67 56.70 15.53
CA TYR A 120 11.98 58.04 16.05
C TYR A 120 11.05 58.37 17.22
N ASN A 121 11.47 59.18 18.20
CA ASN A 121 10.71 59.52 19.42
C ASN A 121 9.30 60.08 19.15
N GLU A 122 8.38 59.91 20.11
CA GLU A 122 7.06 60.54 20.02
C GLU A 122 7.20 62.06 20.03
N GLY A 123 6.39 62.74 19.21
CA GLY A 123 6.45 64.20 19.08
C GLY A 123 7.69 64.72 18.34
N ALA A 124 8.43 63.86 17.62
CA ALA A 124 9.60 64.26 16.86
C ALA A 124 9.30 65.41 15.88
N SER A 125 10.25 66.33 15.76
CA SER A 125 10.17 67.47 14.86
C SER A 125 10.08 67.05 13.38
N PRO A 126 9.49 67.89 12.51
CA PRO A 126 9.47 67.65 11.07
C PRO A 126 10.86 67.40 10.48
N GLU A 127 11.89 68.07 11.02
CA GLU A 127 13.29 67.89 10.66
C GLU A 127 13.77 66.47 10.95
N THR A 128 13.49 65.95 12.16
CA THR A 128 13.83 64.57 12.53
C THR A 128 13.10 63.54 11.67
N ILE A 129 11.81 63.74 11.38
CA ILE A 129 11.05 62.85 10.50
C ILE A 129 11.64 62.85 9.08
N ASN A 130 12.08 64.01 8.58
CA ASN A 130 12.74 64.11 7.28
C ASN A 130 14.08 63.36 7.25
N ILE A 131 14.91 63.51 8.31
CA ILE A 131 16.17 62.77 8.45
C ILE A 131 15.91 61.26 8.51
N PHE A 132 14.89 60.84 9.27
CA PHE A 132 14.49 59.44 9.35
C PHE A 132 14.12 58.86 7.98
N ASN A 133 13.27 59.55 7.21
CA ASN A 133 12.90 59.09 5.87
C ASN A 133 14.10 59.06 4.91
N GLN A 134 15.01 60.04 4.99
CA GLN A 134 16.25 60.01 4.22
C GLN A 134 17.16 58.86 4.62
N LEU A 135 17.24 58.53 5.92
CA LEU A 135 18.00 57.38 6.40
C LEU A 135 17.46 56.09 5.80
N LEU A 136 16.15 55.86 5.81
CA LEU A 136 15.54 54.66 5.22
C LEU A 136 15.76 54.58 3.70
N ASN A 137 15.61 55.70 3.00
CA ASN A 137 15.78 55.74 1.53
C ASN A 137 17.21 55.48 1.06
N ASN A 138 18.21 55.68 1.93
CA ASN A 138 19.63 55.48 1.62
C ASN A 138 20.23 54.27 2.37
N TRP A 139 19.41 53.51 3.09
CA TRP A 139 19.88 52.34 3.83
C TRP A 139 20.15 51.18 2.87
N ILE A 140 21.32 50.57 2.98
CA ILE A 140 21.74 49.44 2.15
C ILE A 140 22.22 48.31 3.06
N PHE A 141 21.65 47.12 2.86
CA PHE A 141 22.03 45.87 3.53
C PHE A 141 23.05 45.07 2.71
N ASN A 142 23.68 44.10 3.35
CA ASN A 142 24.61 43.13 2.73
C ASN A 142 25.72 43.78 1.91
N ILE A 143 26.26 44.91 2.38
CA ILE A 143 27.35 45.66 1.73
C ILE A 143 28.66 44.86 1.60
N ASN A 144 28.75 43.71 2.25
CA ASN A 144 29.86 42.77 2.18
C ASN A 144 29.74 41.76 1.03
N ILE A 145 28.62 41.74 0.30
CA ILE A 145 28.45 40.92 -0.90
C ILE A 145 28.89 41.76 -2.11
N GLU A 146 30.01 41.37 -2.72
CA GLU A 146 30.63 42.15 -3.81
C GLU A 146 29.89 42.02 -5.15
N ASP A 147 29.35 40.83 -5.46
CA ASP A 147 28.60 40.58 -6.69
C ASP A 147 27.13 41.00 -6.50
N PRO A 148 26.63 42.02 -7.24
CA PRO A 148 25.23 42.44 -7.18
C PRO A 148 24.24 41.32 -7.53
N THR A 149 24.63 40.35 -8.35
CA THR A 149 23.81 39.20 -8.74
C THR A 149 23.55 38.30 -7.53
N HIS A 150 24.60 38.00 -6.76
CA HIS A 150 24.47 37.23 -5.53
C HIS A 150 23.58 37.96 -4.51
N LYS A 151 23.71 39.28 -4.38
CA LYS A 151 22.80 40.05 -3.51
C LYS A 151 21.33 39.93 -3.95
N LEU A 152 21.05 39.99 -5.25
CA LEU A 152 19.69 39.82 -5.77
C LEU A 152 19.15 38.39 -5.56
N GLN A 153 20.00 37.37 -5.69
CA GLN A 153 19.64 35.98 -5.39
C GLN A 153 19.29 35.82 -3.91
N LEU A 154 20.12 36.35 -3.00
CA LEU A 154 19.87 36.33 -1.57
C LEU A 154 18.54 37.01 -1.20
N GLN A 155 18.22 38.13 -1.84
CA GLN A 155 16.96 38.85 -1.65
C GLN A 155 15.76 38.00 -2.07
N ARG A 156 15.83 37.34 -3.23
CA ARG A 156 14.77 36.44 -3.69
C ARG A 156 14.65 35.21 -2.79
N ASP A 157 15.75 34.65 -2.32
CA ASP A 157 15.73 33.48 -1.45
C ASP A 157 15.07 33.75 -0.10
N LEU A 158 15.36 34.90 0.51
CA LEU A 158 14.65 35.31 1.72
C LEU A 158 13.15 35.47 1.47
N LEU A 159 12.78 36.04 0.32
CA LEU A 159 11.37 36.13 -0.08
C LEU A 159 10.74 34.76 -0.27
N ARG A 160 11.42 33.80 -0.92
CA ARG A 160 10.95 32.41 -1.05
C ARG A 160 10.74 31.74 0.31
N ILE A 161 11.65 31.94 1.25
CA ILE A 161 11.51 31.42 2.61
C ILE A 161 10.28 32.04 3.29
N TYR A 162 10.06 33.35 3.14
CA TYR A 162 8.87 34.03 3.65
C TYR A 162 7.59 33.49 3.01
N ASP A 163 7.55 33.37 1.69
CA ASP A 163 6.40 32.89 0.94
C ASP A 163 6.03 31.45 1.34
N ILE A 164 7.02 30.57 1.50
CA ILE A 164 6.81 29.20 1.99
C ILE A 164 6.24 29.20 3.41
N SER A 165 6.76 30.04 4.31
CA SER A 165 6.24 30.18 5.68
C SER A 165 4.79 30.71 5.71
N GLU A 166 4.44 31.63 4.81
CA GLU A 166 3.06 32.11 4.68
C GLU A 166 2.11 31.01 4.18
N ILE A 167 2.54 30.19 3.21
CA ILE A 167 1.76 29.05 2.72
C ILE A 167 1.58 28.00 3.82
N GLN A 168 2.65 27.67 4.58
CA GLN A 168 2.58 26.75 5.72
C GLN A 168 1.53 27.20 6.72
N ASN A 169 1.58 28.46 7.16
CA ASN A 169 0.61 28.99 8.11
C ASN A 169 -0.84 28.85 7.62
N SER A 170 -1.09 29.02 6.31
CA SER A 170 -2.42 28.85 5.75
C SER A 170 -2.85 27.40 5.58
N LEU A 171 -1.91 26.50 5.31
CA LEU A 171 -2.14 25.05 5.34
C LEU A 171 -2.45 24.56 6.75
N SER A 172 -1.71 25.01 7.77
CA SER A 172 -2.00 24.68 9.18
C SER A 172 -3.39 25.16 9.59
N ASN A 173 -3.77 26.41 9.26
CA ASN A 173 -5.12 26.92 9.52
C ASN A 173 -6.21 26.10 8.78
N TYR A 174 -5.94 25.70 7.54
CA TYR A 174 -6.85 24.83 6.79
C TYR A 174 -7.01 23.48 7.50
N TYR A 175 -5.91 22.85 7.90
CA TYR A 175 -5.92 21.57 8.63
C TYR A 175 -6.70 21.66 9.95
N GLU A 176 -6.49 22.71 10.74
CA GLU A 176 -7.24 22.93 11.99
C GLU A 176 -8.76 23.00 11.77
N THR A 177 -9.20 23.49 10.60
CA THR A 177 -10.63 23.63 10.28
C THR A 177 -11.23 22.45 9.53
N LYS A 178 -10.42 21.70 8.77
CA LYS A 178 -10.89 20.62 7.88
C LYS A 178 -10.49 19.22 8.34
N GLY A 179 -9.44 19.10 9.15
CA GLY A 179 -8.85 17.83 9.57
C GLY A 179 -8.05 17.12 8.48
N HIS A 180 -7.72 17.82 7.39
CA HIS A 180 -6.87 17.35 6.29
C HIS A 180 -6.34 18.57 5.52
N TYR A 181 -5.29 18.40 4.73
CA TYR A 181 -4.75 19.37 3.77
C TYR A 181 -5.48 19.28 2.41
N PRO A 182 -5.39 20.32 1.56
CA PRO A 182 -5.88 20.31 0.18
C PRO A 182 -5.47 19.06 -0.61
N THR A 183 -6.43 18.24 -1.04
CA THR A 183 -6.13 16.94 -1.67
C THR A 183 -5.82 17.06 -3.16
N LEU A 184 -6.33 18.10 -3.83
CA LEU A 184 -6.19 18.31 -5.28
C LEU A 184 -6.54 17.06 -6.13
N ILE A 185 -7.53 16.27 -5.70
CA ILE A 185 -8.06 15.11 -6.45
C ILE A 185 -8.65 15.49 -7.82
N SER A 186 -8.95 16.77 -8.01
CA SER A 186 -9.38 17.33 -9.29
C SER A 186 -8.97 18.80 -9.40
N GLY A 187 -9.01 19.36 -10.60
CA GLY A 187 -8.73 20.78 -10.82
C GLY A 187 -7.24 21.13 -10.84
N SER A 188 -6.34 20.14 -10.87
CA SER A 188 -4.93 20.29 -11.21
C SER A 188 -4.56 19.35 -12.36
N TYR A 189 -3.39 19.57 -12.98
CA TYR A 189 -2.91 18.70 -14.06
C TYR A 189 -2.48 17.32 -13.57
N ILE A 190 -1.98 17.23 -12.33
CA ILE A 190 -1.61 15.98 -11.66
C ILE A 190 -2.29 15.97 -10.30
N ILE A 191 -2.87 14.84 -9.94
CA ILE A 191 -3.53 14.63 -8.65
C ILE A 191 -2.55 14.94 -7.53
N GLY A 192 -3.01 15.63 -6.49
CA GLY A 192 -2.20 15.95 -5.33
C GLY A 192 -1.12 17.01 -5.58
N LYS A 193 -0.90 17.52 -6.80
CA LYS A 193 0.23 18.42 -7.10
C LYS A 193 -0.21 19.72 -7.76
N THR A 194 0.48 20.82 -7.46
CA THR A 194 0.35 22.08 -8.20
C THR A 194 1.62 22.90 -8.13
N TYR A 195 1.85 23.71 -9.18
CA TYR A 195 2.99 24.61 -9.30
C TYR A 195 2.50 26.04 -9.49
N THR A 196 3.27 27.03 -9.02
CA THR A 196 2.99 28.47 -9.25
C THR A 196 2.73 28.90 -10.70
N THR A 197 3.24 28.14 -11.66
CA THR A 197 3.01 28.33 -13.10
C THR A 197 1.70 27.70 -13.59
N TRP A 198 1.12 26.78 -12.82
CA TRP A 198 -0.12 26.10 -13.16
C TRP A 198 -1.33 26.92 -12.70
N PRO A 199 -2.43 26.92 -13.49
CA PRO A 199 -3.66 27.59 -13.08
C PRO A 199 -4.19 27.11 -11.71
N SER A 200 -3.96 25.84 -11.38
CA SER A 200 -4.41 25.25 -10.12
C SER A 200 -3.80 25.88 -8.88
N TRP A 201 -2.65 26.56 -8.98
CA TRP A 201 -2.08 27.31 -7.86
C TRP A 201 -2.97 28.48 -7.45
N GLN A 202 -3.38 29.31 -8.42
CA GLN A 202 -4.14 30.54 -8.16
C GLN A 202 -5.66 30.39 -8.26
N TYR A 203 -6.18 29.27 -8.78
CA TYR A 203 -7.63 29.05 -8.91
C TYR A 203 -8.16 27.87 -8.10
N THR A 204 -7.35 26.85 -7.83
CA THR A 204 -7.77 25.65 -7.09
C THR A 204 -7.29 25.74 -5.65
N LEU A 205 -5.96 25.68 -5.43
CA LEU A 205 -5.36 25.67 -4.10
C LEU A 205 -5.64 26.97 -3.32
N SER A 206 -5.46 28.13 -3.94
CA SER A 206 -5.77 29.43 -3.33
C SER A 206 -7.24 29.54 -2.90
N SER A 207 -8.17 28.99 -3.69
CA SER A 207 -9.61 29.01 -3.41
C SER A 207 -9.96 28.09 -2.25
N GLU A 208 -9.32 26.93 -2.15
CA GLU A 208 -9.48 26.02 -1.02
C GLU A 208 -8.94 26.64 0.28
N LEU A 209 -7.77 27.30 0.20
CA LEU A 209 -7.15 28.01 1.32
C LEU A 209 -7.84 29.35 1.65
N GLY A 210 -8.74 29.83 0.79
CA GLY A 210 -9.49 31.08 1.00
C GLY A 210 -8.63 32.35 0.94
N GLN A 211 -7.46 32.31 0.30
CA GLN A 211 -6.53 33.44 0.20
C GLN A 211 -5.72 33.42 -1.09
N SER A 212 -5.20 34.58 -1.52
CA SER A 212 -4.21 34.64 -2.59
C SER A 212 -2.90 34.02 -2.14
N LEU A 213 -2.30 33.17 -2.97
CA LEU A 213 -1.00 32.58 -2.69
C LEU A 213 0.13 33.37 -3.35
N PRO A 214 1.32 33.42 -2.72
CA PRO A 214 2.48 34.03 -3.33
C PRO A 214 2.93 33.26 -4.58
N VAL A 215 3.75 33.90 -5.41
CA VAL A 215 4.27 33.35 -6.67
C VAL A 215 5.77 33.55 -6.66
N ASP A 216 6.51 32.53 -7.08
CA ASP A 216 7.98 32.62 -7.11
C ASP A 216 8.43 33.88 -7.88
N PRO A 217 9.42 34.64 -7.41
CA PRO A 217 9.84 35.88 -8.08
C PRO A 217 10.29 35.70 -9.55
N ILE A 218 10.73 34.50 -9.94
CA ILE A 218 11.10 34.14 -11.31
C ILE A 218 9.95 33.40 -12.02
N ASN A 219 9.18 32.58 -11.29
CA ASN A 219 7.99 31.85 -11.74
C ASN A 219 8.13 31.18 -13.11
N ARG A 220 9.18 30.36 -13.27
CA ARG A 220 9.51 29.77 -14.57
C ARG A 220 10.20 28.43 -14.45
N PHE A 221 9.81 27.49 -15.30
CA PHE A 221 10.57 26.28 -15.58
C PHE A 221 11.77 26.58 -16.51
N ASN A 222 12.97 26.18 -16.09
CA ASN A 222 14.22 26.59 -16.73
C ASN A 222 14.72 25.59 -17.78
N GLY A 223 14.09 25.60 -18.96
CA GLY A 223 14.55 24.83 -20.12
C GLY A 223 13.43 24.05 -20.80
N PRO A 224 13.76 23.28 -21.85
CA PRO A 224 12.80 22.38 -22.46
C PRO A 224 12.43 21.29 -21.46
N CYS A 225 11.13 21.05 -21.29
CA CYS A 225 10.64 19.98 -20.43
C CYS A 225 10.81 18.66 -21.19
N SER A 226 11.44 17.66 -20.56
CA SER A 226 11.84 16.40 -21.21
C SER A 226 10.68 15.69 -21.93
N ASP A 227 9.47 15.77 -21.37
CA ASP A 227 8.25 15.13 -21.88
C ASP A 227 7.35 16.08 -22.71
N CYS A 228 7.89 17.25 -23.05
CA CYS A 228 7.29 18.21 -23.98
C CYS A 228 8.20 18.36 -25.20
N PRO A 229 8.19 17.40 -26.14
CA PRO A 229 8.92 17.55 -27.39
C PRO A 229 8.31 18.71 -28.17
N ASP A 230 9.01 19.84 -28.21
CA ASP A 230 8.64 21.00 -29.03
C ASP A 230 8.54 20.57 -30.50
N ASN A 231 7.33 20.34 -31.00
CA ASN A 231 7.08 20.21 -32.43
C ASN A 231 6.81 21.61 -33.00
N PRO A 232 7.74 22.22 -33.76
CA PRO A 232 7.55 23.57 -34.31
C PRO A 232 6.38 23.66 -35.31
N ASN A 233 5.89 22.53 -35.82
CA ASN A 233 4.74 22.46 -36.74
C ASN A 233 3.40 22.17 -36.03
N GLN A 234 3.44 21.80 -34.75
CA GLN A 234 2.26 21.57 -33.91
C GLN A 234 2.63 21.87 -32.44
N PRO A 235 2.75 23.16 -32.07
CA PRO A 235 3.08 23.53 -30.71
C PRO A 235 2.00 23.01 -29.76
N ASP A 236 2.41 22.25 -28.74
CA ASP A 236 1.51 21.87 -27.67
C ASP A 236 1.34 23.07 -26.73
N TYR A 237 0.21 23.77 -26.87
CA TYR A 237 -0.12 24.92 -26.04
C TYR A 237 -0.24 24.56 -24.56
N GLN A 238 -0.46 23.29 -24.21
CA GLN A 238 -0.52 22.86 -22.81
C GLN A 238 0.86 22.84 -22.18
N CYS A 239 1.91 22.51 -22.91
CA CYS A 239 3.30 22.55 -22.44
C CYS A 239 3.85 23.96 -22.21
N ASN A 240 3.24 25.00 -22.81
CA ASN A 240 3.74 26.37 -22.74
C ASN A 240 3.68 26.93 -21.31
N GLY A 241 4.82 26.90 -20.62
CA GLY A 241 4.99 27.41 -19.26
C GLY A 241 4.54 26.45 -18.15
N THR A 242 3.96 25.29 -18.47
CA THR A 242 3.47 24.32 -17.47
C THR A 242 4.32 23.06 -17.37
N CYS A 243 5.11 22.75 -18.41
CA CYS A 243 5.81 21.46 -18.55
C CYS A 243 4.92 20.21 -18.51
N TYR A 244 3.59 20.35 -18.65
CA TYR A 244 2.66 19.24 -18.58
C TYR A 244 2.13 18.84 -19.97
N ASN A 245 2.19 17.55 -20.28
CA ASN A 245 1.65 16.96 -21.50
C ASN A 245 0.73 15.77 -21.18
N PRO A 246 -0.60 15.89 -21.33
CA PRO A 246 -1.53 14.82 -20.94
C PRO A 246 -1.45 13.58 -21.85
N THR A 247 -0.82 13.69 -23.03
CA THR A 247 -0.69 12.58 -23.98
C THR A 247 0.40 11.60 -23.55
N ILE A 248 1.40 12.08 -22.82
CA ILE A 248 2.59 11.32 -22.40
C ILE A 248 2.61 11.13 -20.88
N MET A 249 1.94 12.02 -20.13
CA MET A 249 1.87 12.01 -18.66
C MET A 249 0.43 11.72 -18.19
N PRO A 250 -0.03 10.45 -18.23
CA PRO A 250 -1.20 10.05 -17.45
C PRO A 250 -0.94 10.31 -15.95
N PRO A 251 -1.99 10.39 -15.11
CA PRO A 251 -1.89 10.83 -13.71
C PRO A 251 -0.89 10.06 -12.83
N ASN A 252 -0.38 8.90 -13.28
CA ASN A 252 0.45 7.97 -12.50
C ASN A 252 1.94 7.94 -12.96
N ILE A 253 2.40 8.90 -13.76
CA ILE A 253 3.84 9.02 -14.13
C ILE A 253 4.49 10.16 -13.35
N SER A 254 5.72 9.93 -12.87
CA SER A 254 6.53 10.92 -12.16
C SER A 254 6.81 12.15 -13.04
N PHE A 255 6.26 13.31 -12.64
CA PHE A 255 6.59 14.59 -13.26
C PHE A 255 7.98 15.06 -12.82
N THR A 256 8.82 15.40 -13.80
CA THR A 256 10.14 16.00 -13.55
C THR A 256 10.24 17.36 -14.24
N HIS A 257 10.60 18.39 -13.47
CA HIS A 257 10.86 19.71 -14.02
C HIS A 257 12.32 19.86 -14.48
N PRO A 258 12.62 20.76 -15.44
CA PRO A 258 13.98 21.10 -15.81
C PRO A 258 14.82 21.61 -14.62
N ASN A 259 16.13 21.35 -14.68
CA ASN A 259 17.10 21.93 -13.75
C ASN A 259 17.11 23.47 -13.84
N GLY A 260 17.16 24.14 -12.71
CA GLY A 260 17.21 25.60 -12.56
C GLY A 260 15.83 26.22 -12.48
N SER A 261 14.79 25.40 -12.31
CA SER A 261 13.41 25.87 -12.31
C SER A 261 13.12 26.59 -10.99
N HIS A 262 12.58 27.80 -11.09
CA HIS A 262 12.21 28.61 -9.94
C HIS A 262 10.70 28.79 -9.94
N VAL A 263 10.05 27.89 -9.21
CA VAL A 263 8.60 27.79 -9.03
C VAL A 263 8.36 27.31 -7.59
N TYR A 264 7.26 27.74 -6.97
CA TYR A 264 6.75 26.99 -5.81
C TYR A 264 5.95 25.79 -6.27
N GLN A 265 6.07 24.71 -5.51
CA GLN A 265 5.27 23.50 -5.65
C GLN A 265 4.58 23.20 -4.32
N TYR A 266 3.34 22.75 -4.41
CA TYR A 266 2.61 22.06 -3.37
C TYR A 266 2.37 20.64 -3.84
N SER A 267 2.61 19.65 -2.98
CA SER A 267 2.21 18.28 -3.23
C SER A 267 1.67 17.59 -2.00
N THR A 268 0.71 16.69 -2.17
CA THR A 268 0.24 15.71 -1.21
C THR A 268 0.22 14.33 -1.87
N SER A 269 -0.07 13.28 -1.10
CA SER A 269 -0.18 11.91 -1.64
C SER A 269 -1.25 11.84 -2.73
N ASP A 270 -0.97 11.08 -3.79
CA ASP A 270 -1.90 10.72 -4.84
C ASP A 270 -2.67 9.43 -4.53
N ASP A 271 -2.36 8.77 -3.42
CA ASP A 271 -3.14 7.66 -2.88
C ASP A 271 -4.44 8.16 -2.21
N ASP A 272 -5.59 7.60 -2.59
CA ASP A 272 -6.91 8.01 -2.11
C ASP A 272 -7.07 7.91 -0.57
N LEU A 273 -6.33 7.01 0.09
CA LEU A 273 -6.35 6.85 1.55
C LEU A 273 -5.47 7.89 2.25
N CYS A 274 -4.39 8.32 1.59
CA CYS A 274 -3.37 9.20 2.17
C CYS A 274 -3.49 10.66 1.71
N ALA A 275 -4.35 10.93 0.72
CA ALA A 275 -4.52 12.27 0.15
C ALA A 275 -4.93 13.30 1.23
N GLY A 276 -4.13 14.34 1.36
CA GLY A 276 -4.35 15.42 2.33
C GLY A 276 -3.99 15.07 3.78
N GLN A 277 -3.40 13.92 4.08
CA GLN A 277 -2.89 13.66 5.43
C GLN A 277 -1.58 14.40 5.69
N GLY A 278 -0.77 14.54 4.64
CA GLY A 278 0.45 15.35 4.63
C GLY A 278 0.61 16.21 3.40
N TYR A 279 1.60 17.09 3.45
CA TYR A 279 2.00 17.87 2.29
C TYR A 279 3.51 18.12 2.26
N SER A 280 3.97 18.48 1.07
CA SER A 280 5.29 19.04 0.85
C SER A 280 5.19 20.35 0.07
N LEU A 281 5.95 21.34 0.50
CA LEU A 281 6.19 22.59 -0.21
C LEU A 281 7.63 22.64 -0.68
N PHE A 282 7.83 23.17 -1.88
CA PHE A 282 9.15 23.28 -2.46
C PHE A 282 9.39 24.66 -3.02
N ALA A 283 10.64 25.10 -2.90
CA ALA A 283 11.19 26.21 -3.67
C ALA A 283 12.66 25.89 -4.01
N ASN A 284 13.20 26.62 -4.99
CA ASN A 284 14.61 26.51 -5.35
C ASN A 284 15.33 27.82 -5.03
N LEU A 285 16.22 27.78 -4.04
CA LEU A 285 17.04 28.90 -3.58
C LEU A 285 18.28 29.06 -4.47
N GLU A 286 18.70 30.29 -4.71
CA GLU A 286 19.68 30.68 -5.73
C GLU A 286 21.05 31.09 -5.18
N TYR A 287 21.12 31.64 -3.97
CA TYR A 287 22.33 32.23 -3.41
C TYR A 287 23.35 31.13 -3.11
N LYS A 288 24.30 30.97 -4.04
CA LYS A 288 25.39 29.99 -3.96
C LYS A 288 26.67 30.60 -4.55
N PRO A 289 27.36 31.49 -3.79
CA PRO A 289 28.51 32.23 -4.31
C PRO A 289 29.76 31.37 -4.51
N THR A 290 29.81 30.16 -3.92
CA THR A 290 30.87 29.17 -4.10
C THR A 290 30.31 27.77 -4.26
N ALA A 291 31.18 26.79 -4.48
CA ALA A 291 30.80 25.38 -4.49
C ALA A 291 30.48 24.82 -3.09
N ASP A 292 30.78 25.56 -2.02
CA ASP A 292 30.53 25.14 -0.64
C ASP A 292 29.02 25.25 -0.30
N ASN A 293 28.64 24.61 0.80
CA ASN A 293 27.28 24.69 1.32
C ASN A 293 27.00 26.11 1.82
N VAL A 294 25.84 26.64 1.42
CA VAL A 294 25.27 27.83 2.06
C VAL A 294 24.32 27.37 3.15
N ILE A 295 24.43 27.93 4.36
CA ILE A 295 23.63 27.52 5.51
C ILE A 295 22.85 28.71 6.04
N TRP A 296 21.53 28.66 5.97
CA TRP A 296 20.68 29.58 6.71
C TRP A 296 20.49 29.07 8.13
N LEU A 297 21.01 29.83 9.09
CA LEU A 297 21.03 29.43 10.49
C LEU A 297 19.63 29.54 11.12
N GLY A 298 19.21 28.47 11.79
CA GLY A 298 18.07 28.43 12.71
C GLY A 298 18.48 28.73 14.15
N GLU A 299 17.55 28.52 15.10
CA GLU A 299 17.87 28.61 16.53
C GLU A 299 18.61 27.35 16.98
N LEU A 300 18.20 26.20 16.42
CA LEU A 300 18.81 24.89 16.60
C LEU A 300 19.44 24.40 15.29
N GLU A 301 20.36 23.44 15.38
CA GLU A 301 21.04 22.91 14.20
C GLU A 301 20.08 22.17 13.24
N GLU A 302 19.06 21.48 13.77
CA GLU A 302 18.01 20.83 12.98
C GLU A 302 17.13 21.81 12.20
N GLU A 303 17.09 23.09 12.59
CA GLU A 303 16.31 24.14 11.90
C GLU A 303 17.10 24.83 10.78
N ASN A 304 18.36 24.43 10.55
CA ASN A 304 19.19 25.01 9.51
C ASN A 304 18.69 24.62 8.12
N ILE A 305 18.61 25.60 7.20
CA ILE A 305 18.40 25.30 5.78
C ILE A 305 19.76 25.19 5.11
N ILE A 306 20.12 23.99 4.67
CA ILE A 306 21.40 23.70 4.03
C ILE A 306 21.20 23.62 2.51
N ILE A 307 21.74 24.61 1.80
CA ILE A 307 21.76 24.66 0.34
C ILE A 307 23.09 24.05 -0.14
N SER A 308 23.10 22.73 -0.29
CA SER A 308 24.25 21.96 -0.78
C SER A 308 24.00 21.27 -2.11
N GLN A 309 22.74 20.86 -2.34
CA GLN A 309 22.36 20.11 -3.52
C GLN A 309 22.43 20.99 -4.77
N GLU A 310 22.94 20.43 -5.87
CA GLU A 310 22.66 20.99 -7.18
C GLU A 310 21.15 20.84 -7.41
N ASP A 311 20.51 21.91 -7.90
CA ASP A 311 19.21 21.74 -8.55
C ASP A 311 19.46 20.74 -9.69
N ASN A 312 18.97 19.52 -9.56
CA ASN A 312 18.94 18.53 -10.62
C ASN A 312 17.49 18.34 -11.05
N ALA A 313 17.29 17.79 -12.25
CA ALA A 313 15.94 17.55 -12.75
C ALA A 313 15.13 16.71 -11.73
N GLY A 314 14.03 17.28 -11.22
CA GLY A 314 13.17 16.64 -10.22
C GLY A 314 13.65 16.69 -8.76
N THR A 315 14.74 17.40 -8.44
CA THR A 315 15.20 17.60 -7.05
C THR A 315 15.18 19.08 -6.67
N HIS A 316 14.57 19.41 -5.54
CA HIS A 316 14.52 20.77 -5.01
C HIS A 316 15.56 20.95 -3.90
N ASN A 317 16.17 22.13 -3.82
CA ASN A 317 17.17 22.41 -2.78
C ASN A 317 16.59 23.04 -1.50
N TYR A 318 15.30 23.39 -1.50
CA TYR A 318 14.56 23.76 -0.31
C TYR A 318 13.17 23.12 -0.32
N THR A 319 12.98 22.19 0.61
CA THR A 319 11.77 21.42 0.81
C THR A 319 11.32 21.58 2.25
N PHE A 320 10.02 21.71 2.44
CA PHE A 320 9.37 21.54 3.73
C PHE A 320 8.28 20.48 3.59
N SER A 321 8.19 19.56 4.54
CA SER A 321 7.11 18.57 4.60
C SER A 321 6.50 18.55 5.99
N GLU A 322 5.20 18.30 6.06
CA GLU A 322 4.47 18.16 7.32
C GLU A 322 3.34 17.15 7.14
N GLY A 323 3.15 16.27 8.13
CA GLY A 323 2.06 15.30 8.18
C GLY A 323 2.10 14.24 7.07
N ALA A 324 3.19 14.12 6.31
CA ALA A 324 3.35 12.95 5.45
C ALA A 324 3.37 11.72 6.36
N GLY A 325 2.70 10.62 5.98
CA GLY A 325 2.88 9.33 6.65
C GLY A 325 4.36 8.94 6.53
N GLU A 326 5.16 9.43 7.46
CA GLU A 326 6.61 9.29 7.47
C GLU A 326 6.93 7.91 8.02
N CYS A 327 7.03 6.93 7.11
CA CYS A 327 7.52 5.59 7.46
C CYS A 327 8.76 5.69 8.34
N GLY A 328 8.69 5.19 9.58
CA GLY A 328 9.78 5.19 10.53
C GLY A 328 9.70 6.28 11.61
N ASP A 329 8.60 7.04 11.70
CA ASP A 329 8.41 8.06 12.74
C ASP A 329 7.91 7.50 14.10
N ASN A 330 7.67 6.19 14.16
CA ASN A 330 7.11 5.44 15.28
C ASN A 330 5.63 5.72 15.60
N ILE A 331 4.87 6.29 14.66
CA ILE A 331 3.45 6.61 14.81
C ILE A 331 2.66 6.05 13.61
N LYS A 332 2.08 4.83 13.76
CA LYS A 332 1.15 4.28 12.78
C LYS A 332 -0.09 5.18 12.62
N ASP A 333 -0.08 6.02 11.60
CA ASP A 333 -1.18 6.91 11.27
C ASP A 333 -2.12 6.28 10.22
N ALA A 334 -3.12 7.04 9.75
CA ALA A 334 -4.13 6.52 8.83
C ALA A 334 -3.58 6.22 7.42
N CYS A 335 -2.36 6.68 7.10
CA CYS A 335 -1.68 6.48 5.82
C CYS A 335 -0.79 5.25 5.78
N GLU A 336 -0.52 4.66 6.94
CA GLU A 336 0.45 3.59 7.09
C GLU A 336 -0.24 2.24 7.26
N GLU A 337 0.06 1.30 6.37
CA GLU A 337 -0.29 -0.11 6.60
C GLU A 337 0.65 -0.74 7.63
N CYS A 338 1.91 -0.26 7.66
CA CYS A 338 3.03 -0.74 8.47
C CYS A 338 3.98 0.40 8.87
N GLU A 339 4.72 0.21 9.98
CA GLU A 339 5.64 1.19 10.57
C GLU A 339 6.96 0.55 11.01
N ILE A 340 8.09 1.26 10.88
CA ILE A 340 9.46 0.78 11.18
C ILE A 340 10.00 1.46 12.45
N VAL A 341 9.96 0.77 13.58
CA VAL A 341 10.50 1.26 14.86
C VAL A 341 11.92 0.75 15.08
N ASP A 342 12.92 1.64 15.07
CA ASP A 342 14.32 1.33 15.43
C ASP A 342 14.90 0.13 14.65
N GLY A 343 14.67 0.12 13.33
CA GLY A 343 15.09 -0.97 12.43
C GLY A 343 14.30 -2.27 12.59
N SER A 344 13.21 -2.26 13.35
CA SER A 344 12.31 -3.38 13.61
C SER A 344 10.86 -3.02 13.27
N ILE A 345 10.19 -3.84 12.47
CA ILE A 345 8.78 -3.64 12.10
C ILE A 345 7.91 -3.77 13.36
N VAL A 346 6.96 -2.84 13.59
CA VAL A 346 5.98 -2.98 14.68
C VAL A 346 5.19 -4.29 14.47
N PRO A 347 5.23 -5.25 15.40
CA PRO A 347 4.75 -6.59 15.13
C PRO A 347 3.24 -6.67 15.40
N GLU A 348 2.44 -6.71 14.35
CA GLU A 348 1.48 -7.78 14.30
C GLU A 348 2.17 -8.92 13.55
N ASN A 349 2.17 -10.13 14.12
CA ASN A 349 2.72 -11.34 13.48
C ASN A 349 1.90 -11.68 12.21
N MET A 350 1.87 -10.82 11.21
CA MET A 350 1.30 -11.08 9.90
C MET A 350 2.37 -11.77 9.07
N THR A 351 2.19 -13.07 8.89
CA THR A 351 2.81 -13.80 7.79
C THR A 351 1.92 -13.63 6.57
N CYS A 352 2.47 -13.76 5.36
CA CYS A 352 1.66 -13.78 4.12
C CYS A 352 0.54 -14.84 4.18
N ALA A 353 0.78 -15.93 4.91
CA ALA A 353 -0.21 -16.98 5.20
C ALA A 353 -1.42 -16.47 6.01
N ASN A 354 -1.20 -15.60 7.01
CA ASN A 354 -2.29 -15.05 7.84
C ASN A 354 -3.21 -14.08 7.08
N LEU A 355 -2.74 -13.52 5.96
CA LEU A 355 -3.49 -12.61 5.09
C LEU A 355 -4.12 -13.31 3.87
N GLY A 356 -3.88 -14.62 3.68
CA GLY A 356 -4.32 -15.34 2.48
C GLY A 356 -3.61 -14.89 1.20
N LEU A 357 -2.39 -14.35 1.32
CA LEU A 357 -1.60 -13.81 0.20
C LEU A 357 -0.40 -14.68 -0.18
N GLY A 358 -0.38 -15.95 0.24
CA GLY A 358 0.68 -16.91 -0.09
C GLY A 358 1.85 -16.93 0.87
N TYR A 359 3.08 -17.02 0.33
CA TYR A 359 4.31 -17.22 1.09
C TYR A 359 5.22 -15.99 1.02
N GLY A 360 6.12 -15.87 2.00
CA GLY A 360 7.07 -14.77 2.10
C GLY A 360 7.11 -14.15 3.49
N THR A 361 8.08 -13.27 3.68
CA THR A 361 8.15 -12.40 4.85
C THR A 361 7.60 -11.05 4.44
N LEU A 362 6.61 -10.55 5.15
CA LEU A 362 6.15 -9.18 4.98
C LEU A 362 7.30 -8.23 5.30
N THR A 363 7.69 -7.44 4.30
CA THR A 363 8.61 -6.32 4.45
C THR A 363 7.80 -5.04 4.36
N CYS A 364 7.92 -4.18 5.37
CA CYS A 364 7.40 -2.84 5.26
C CYS A 364 8.29 -2.04 4.32
N ASP A 365 7.79 -1.65 3.14
CA ASP A 365 8.50 -0.82 2.16
C ASP A 365 7.59 0.35 1.76
N ASN A 366 8.06 1.59 1.95
CA ASN A 366 7.29 2.82 1.77
C ASN A 366 5.89 2.79 2.42
N CYS A 367 5.78 2.49 3.72
CA CYS A 367 4.51 2.42 4.46
C CYS A 367 3.53 1.30 4.04
N HIS A 368 3.91 0.45 3.07
CA HIS A 368 3.09 -0.65 2.57
C HIS A 368 3.71 -2.01 2.86
N TRP A 369 2.83 -2.99 3.05
CA TRP A 369 3.25 -4.39 3.14
C TRP A 369 3.64 -4.91 1.76
N SER A 370 4.92 -5.22 1.57
CA SER A 370 5.46 -5.87 0.37
C SER A 370 6.08 -7.23 0.70
N GLY A 371 6.37 -8.05 -0.32
CA GLY A 371 7.12 -9.30 -0.14
C GLY A 371 6.29 -10.59 -0.10
N CYS A 372 4.97 -10.53 -0.29
CA CYS A 372 4.15 -11.73 -0.53
C CYS A 372 4.21 -12.15 -1.99
N GLY A 373 4.46 -13.43 -2.23
CA GLY A 373 4.38 -14.07 -3.54
C GLY A 373 3.35 -15.20 -3.55
N MET A 374 2.65 -15.36 -4.68
CA MET A 374 1.83 -16.54 -4.92
C MET A 374 2.70 -17.68 -5.47
N LEU A 375 2.47 -18.90 -5.02
CA LEU A 375 3.23 -20.09 -5.36
C LEU A 375 2.97 -20.42 -6.82
N ALA A 376 4.05 -20.68 -7.55
CA ALA A 376 3.95 -21.20 -8.91
C ALA A 376 3.43 -22.64 -8.89
N ASP A 377 2.84 -23.06 -10.02
CA ASP A 377 2.42 -24.44 -10.21
C ASP A 377 3.58 -25.42 -9.91
N GLY A 378 3.29 -26.43 -9.07
CA GLY A 378 4.22 -27.47 -8.65
C GLY A 378 4.92 -27.23 -7.32
N GLN A 379 4.68 -26.09 -6.66
CA GLN A 379 5.14 -25.83 -5.30
C GLN A 379 4.16 -26.34 -4.24
N VAL A 380 4.66 -26.65 -3.04
CA VAL A 380 3.84 -27.14 -1.92
C VAL A 380 2.99 -26.02 -1.32
N CYS A 381 1.71 -26.26 -1.09
CA CYS A 381 0.74 -25.30 -0.54
C CYS A 381 -0.16 -25.96 0.52
N ASP A 382 -0.74 -25.13 1.39
CA ASP A 382 -1.75 -25.52 2.38
C ASP A 382 -3.17 -25.03 1.99
N PHE A 383 -3.26 -23.92 1.23
CA PHE A 383 -4.54 -23.30 0.84
C PHE A 383 -4.55 -22.83 -0.62
N ASP A 384 -5.73 -22.86 -1.26
CA ASP A 384 -5.95 -22.37 -2.64
C ASP A 384 -5.43 -20.95 -2.86
N SER A 385 -5.57 -20.08 -1.87
CA SER A 385 -5.15 -18.68 -1.90
C SER A 385 -3.63 -18.51 -1.98
N GLU A 386 -2.85 -19.55 -1.72
CA GLU A 386 -1.41 -19.49 -1.80
C GLU A 386 -0.89 -19.69 -3.23
N CYS A 387 -1.70 -20.26 -4.12
CA CYS A 387 -1.30 -20.64 -5.48
C CYS A 387 -1.67 -19.57 -6.51
N LEU A 388 -0.77 -19.28 -7.46
CA LEU A 388 -1.04 -18.33 -8.54
C LEU A 388 -2.27 -18.74 -9.38
N SER A 389 -2.49 -20.05 -9.50
CA SER A 389 -3.66 -20.64 -10.15
C SER A 389 -4.95 -20.55 -9.34
N GLY A 390 -4.87 -20.27 -8.05
CA GLY A 390 -5.98 -20.36 -7.10
C GLY A 390 -6.39 -21.79 -6.75
N HIS A 391 -5.54 -22.78 -7.04
CA HIS A 391 -5.86 -24.19 -6.82
C HIS A 391 -4.71 -24.91 -6.11
N CYS A 392 -4.89 -25.17 -4.82
CA CYS A 392 -4.06 -26.04 -4.03
C CYS A 392 -4.72 -27.42 -3.98
N SER A 393 -4.26 -28.34 -4.84
CA SER A 393 -4.77 -29.71 -4.85
C SER A 393 -3.68 -30.66 -4.37
N HIS A 394 -4.00 -31.42 -3.33
CA HIS A 394 -3.11 -32.46 -2.77
C HIS A 394 -1.76 -31.89 -2.30
N ASP A 395 -1.84 -30.78 -1.55
CA ASP A 395 -0.71 -30.04 -0.99
C ASP A 395 0.27 -29.48 -2.05
N VAL A 396 -0.17 -29.35 -3.31
CA VAL A 396 0.61 -28.80 -4.42
C VAL A 396 -0.23 -27.80 -5.20
N CYS A 397 0.39 -26.68 -5.62
CA CYS A 397 -0.26 -25.72 -6.50
C CYS A 397 -0.42 -26.29 -7.90
N CYS A 398 -1.64 -26.31 -8.41
CA CYS A 398 -1.97 -26.96 -9.66
C CYS A 398 -2.57 -25.95 -10.62
N ASN A 399 -2.32 -26.13 -11.91
CA ASN A 399 -2.89 -25.25 -12.94
C ASN A 399 -4.44 -25.24 -13.00
N THR A 400 -5.11 -26.21 -12.38
CA THR A 400 -6.58 -26.32 -12.25
C THR A 400 -6.94 -27.12 -11.00
N ALA A 401 -8.21 -27.08 -10.56
CA ALA A 401 -8.71 -27.95 -9.49
C ALA A 401 -8.69 -29.43 -9.94
N CYS A 402 -7.86 -30.28 -9.32
CA CYS A 402 -7.76 -31.71 -9.64
C CYS A 402 -8.89 -32.50 -8.93
N GLU A 403 -10.15 -32.27 -9.32
CA GLU A 403 -11.34 -32.77 -8.63
C GLU A 403 -11.70 -34.25 -8.93
N GLY A 404 -11.00 -34.91 -9.86
CA GLY A 404 -11.27 -36.30 -10.21
C GLY A 404 -10.99 -37.29 -9.08
N LEU A 405 -11.79 -38.38 -9.03
CA LEU A 405 -11.61 -39.47 -8.06
C LEU A 405 -10.19 -40.05 -8.15
N CYS A 406 -9.70 -40.39 -9.34
CA CYS A 406 -8.32 -40.86 -9.55
C CYS A 406 -7.46 -39.84 -10.29
N GLN A 407 -7.45 -38.61 -9.79
CA GLN A 407 -6.52 -37.56 -10.22
C GLN A 407 -5.55 -37.17 -9.12
N ASP A 408 -4.34 -36.78 -9.49
CA ASP A 408 -3.37 -36.16 -8.60
C ASP A 408 -2.75 -34.94 -9.26
N CYS A 409 -2.04 -34.15 -8.47
CA CYS A 409 -1.26 -33.03 -8.97
C CYS A 409 0.22 -33.29 -8.76
N SER A 410 0.96 -33.40 -9.86
CA SER A 410 2.40 -33.65 -9.83
C SER A 410 3.09 -32.69 -10.77
N GLY A 411 4.10 -31.97 -10.28
CA GLY A 411 4.81 -30.95 -11.07
C GLY A 411 3.93 -29.78 -11.51
N GLY A 412 2.79 -29.56 -10.84
CA GLY A 412 1.90 -28.42 -11.09
C GLY A 412 0.82 -28.64 -12.13
N THR A 413 0.71 -29.85 -12.68
CA THR A 413 -0.35 -30.21 -13.63
C THR A 413 -1.16 -31.38 -13.08
N CYS A 414 -2.48 -31.35 -13.28
CA CYS A 414 -3.33 -32.48 -12.94
C CYS A 414 -3.06 -33.66 -13.89
N HIS A 415 -2.82 -34.83 -13.32
CA HIS A 415 -2.64 -36.08 -14.05
C HIS A 415 -3.65 -37.13 -13.57
N LEU A 416 -3.89 -38.14 -14.41
CA LEU A 416 -4.62 -39.33 -13.98
C LEU A 416 -3.64 -40.23 -13.23
N VAL A 417 -4.07 -40.71 -12.05
CA VAL A 417 -3.31 -41.69 -11.28
C VAL A 417 -3.19 -42.97 -12.11
N ALA A 418 -1.98 -43.56 -12.15
CA ALA A 418 -1.72 -44.76 -12.93
C ALA A 418 -2.56 -45.95 -12.45
N ALA A 419 -2.83 -46.88 -13.35
CA ALA A 419 -3.59 -48.08 -13.00
C ALA A 419 -2.85 -48.93 -11.95
N GLY A 420 -3.54 -49.33 -10.90
CA GLY A 420 -2.99 -50.12 -9.78
C GLY A 420 -2.31 -49.28 -8.68
N ASP A 421 -2.34 -47.95 -8.76
CA ASP A 421 -1.92 -47.06 -7.69
C ASP A 421 -3.14 -46.36 -7.08
N ASP A 422 -3.12 -46.13 -5.76
CA ASP A 422 -4.05 -45.22 -5.06
C ASP A 422 -3.30 -44.43 -3.96
N PRO A 423 -2.51 -43.41 -4.34
CA PRO A 423 -1.70 -42.65 -3.39
C PRO A 423 -2.54 -41.84 -2.41
N ARG A 424 -3.82 -41.59 -2.70
CA ARG A 424 -4.74 -40.84 -1.85
C ARG A 424 -5.69 -41.72 -1.05
N ASN A 425 -5.65 -43.04 -1.24
CA ASN A 425 -6.54 -44.01 -0.62
C ASN A 425 -8.04 -43.62 -0.77
N VAL A 426 -8.39 -43.13 -1.97
CA VAL A 426 -9.73 -42.63 -2.33
C VAL A 426 -10.61 -43.72 -2.93
N CYS A 427 -10.01 -44.79 -3.45
CA CYS A 427 -10.72 -45.95 -3.93
C CYS A 427 -10.95 -46.95 -2.80
N ALA A 428 -12.22 -47.25 -2.55
CA ALA A 428 -12.59 -48.22 -1.53
C ALA A 428 -12.34 -49.65 -2.03
N ASP A 429 -11.54 -50.43 -1.30
CA ASP A 429 -11.47 -51.88 -1.49
C ASP A 429 -12.80 -52.50 -1.00
N THR A 430 -13.54 -53.09 -1.93
CA THR A 430 -14.85 -53.72 -1.68
C THR A 430 -14.88 -55.08 -2.35
N GLU A 431 -15.94 -55.86 -2.16
CA GLU A 431 -16.06 -57.18 -2.78
C GLU A 431 -15.98 -57.14 -4.32
N CYS A 432 -16.27 -55.99 -4.95
CA CYS A 432 -16.26 -55.79 -6.41
C CYS A 432 -15.37 -54.66 -6.94
N ALA A 433 -14.60 -53.99 -6.08
CA ALA A 433 -13.55 -53.04 -6.47
C ALA A 433 -12.19 -53.53 -5.95
N THR A 434 -11.10 -53.13 -6.59
CA THR A 434 -9.74 -53.53 -6.16
C THR A 434 -9.19 -52.66 -5.03
N GLY A 435 -9.74 -51.46 -4.87
CA GLY A 435 -9.17 -50.42 -4.00
C GLY A 435 -8.14 -49.54 -4.70
N ASP A 436 -7.86 -49.78 -5.99
CA ASP A 436 -6.88 -49.04 -6.77
C ASP A 436 -7.54 -48.22 -7.89
N CYS A 437 -6.80 -47.30 -8.51
CA CYS A 437 -7.26 -46.55 -9.69
C CYS A 437 -7.14 -47.36 -10.99
N ASP A 438 -7.98 -47.06 -11.98
CA ASP A 438 -8.04 -47.75 -13.29
C ASP A 438 -7.17 -47.11 -14.39
N GLY A 439 -6.44 -46.02 -14.09
CA GLY A 439 -5.67 -45.26 -15.06
C GLY A 439 -6.49 -44.33 -15.97
N SER A 440 -7.82 -44.36 -15.88
CA SER A 440 -8.77 -43.56 -16.67
C SER A 440 -9.56 -42.55 -15.83
N GLY A 441 -9.23 -42.43 -14.53
CA GLY A 441 -9.84 -41.48 -13.60
C GLY A 441 -10.95 -42.06 -12.73
N ALA A 442 -11.21 -43.36 -12.81
CA ALA A 442 -12.13 -44.08 -11.93
C ALA A 442 -11.40 -45.13 -11.08
N CYS A 443 -12.11 -45.71 -10.11
CA CYS A 443 -11.59 -46.83 -9.34
C CYS A 443 -11.68 -48.12 -10.17
N GLU A 444 -10.64 -48.93 -10.11
CA GLU A 444 -10.57 -50.21 -10.77
C GLU A 444 -11.56 -51.20 -10.16
N LEU A 445 -12.31 -51.84 -11.05
CA LEU A 445 -13.33 -52.81 -10.69
C LEU A 445 -12.80 -54.22 -10.91
N LYS A 446 -13.19 -55.14 -10.02
CA LYS A 446 -12.89 -56.56 -10.21
C LYS A 446 -13.60 -57.07 -11.47
N PRO A 447 -13.03 -58.06 -12.20
CA PRO A 447 -13.63 -58.60 -13.40
C PRO A 447 -15.11 -59.01 -13.22
N THR A 448 -15.93 -58.69 -14.22
CA THR A 448 -17.36 -59.02 -14.22
C THR A 448 -17.57 -60.53 -14.08
N GLY A 449 -18.51 -60.92 -13.23
CA GLY A 449 -18.84 -62.32 -12.96
C GLY A 449 -18.01 -62.97 -11.86
N ILE A 450 -17.03 -62.30 -11.26
CA ILE A 450 -16.38 -62.85 -10.06
C ILE A 450 -17.38 -62.90 -8.90
N SER A 451 -17.28 -63.95 -8.07
CA SER A 451 -18.09 -64.11 -6.86
C SER A 451 -17.79 -63.01 -5.85
N CYS A 452 -18.83 -62.33 -5.38
CA CYS A 452 -18.76 -61.35 -4.28
C CYS A 452 -19.60 -61.76 -3.06
N GLY A 453 -20.02 -63.02 -3.02
CA GLY A 453 -20.88 -63.61 -1.99
C GLY A 453 -21.60 -64.86 -2.50
N ILE A 454 -22.28 -65.56 -1.61
CA ILE A 454 -23.16 -66.69 -1.99
C ILE A 454 -24.26 -66.15 -2.90
N CYS A 455 -24.46 -66.81 -4.04
CA CYS A 455 -25.40 -66.42 -5.08
C CYS A 455 -25.31 -64.96 -5.51
N LYS A 456 -24.09 -64.43 -5.56
CA LYS A 456 -23.82 -63.06 -5.98
C LYS A 456 -22.60 -62.96 -6.89
N TYR A 457 -22.60 -61.97 -7.76
CA TYR A 457 -21.52 -61.70 -8.70
C TYR A 457 -21.30 -60.20 -8.90
N CYS A 458 -20.09 -59.83 -9.30
CA CYS A 458 -19.75 -58.45 -9.64
C CYS A 458 -20.27 -58.06 -11.03
N SER A 459 -21.05 -56.98 -11.08
CA SER A 459 -21.53 -56.38 -12.32
C SER A 459 -20.46 -55.52 -13.01
N VAL A 460 -20.74 -55.11 -14.26
CA VAL A 460 -19.88 -54.18 -15.03
C VAL A 460 -19.74 -52.80 -14.38
N SER A 461 -20.66 -52.43 -13.48
CA SER A 461 -20.65 -51.18 -12.72
C SER A 461 -20.08 -51.35 -11.31
N GLY A 462 -19.46 -52.50 -10.99
CA GLY A 462 -18.79 -52.71 -9.70
C GLY A 462 -19.75 -53.01 -8.54
N GLN A 463 -21.03 -53.26 -8.82
CA GLN A 463 -22.00 -53.64 -7.80
C GLN A 463 -22.05 -55.16 -7.64
N CYS A 464 -22.14 -55.62 -6.38
CA CYS A 464 -22.41 -57.01 -6.06
C CYS A 464 -23.92 -57.30 -6.21
N LEU A 465 -24.30 -58.00 -7.28
CA LEU A 465 -25.68 -58.31 -7.63
C LEU A 465 -26.01 -59.77 -7.36
N ASN A 466 -27.28 -60.06 -7.06
CA ASN A 466 -27.77 -61.42 -6.92
C ASN A 466 -27.77 -62.14 -8.28
N THR A 467 -27.35 -63.41 -8.27
CA THR A 467 -27.48 -64.35 -9.38
C THR A 467 -28.96 -64.63 -9.64
N SER A 468 -29.36 -64.74 -10.91
CA SER A 468 -30.75 -65.03 -11.29
C SER A 468 -31.20 -66.40 -10.74
N SER A 469 -32.49 -66.54 -10.50
CA SER A 469 -33.07 -67.82 -10.06
C SER A 469 -32.82 -68.92 -11.09
N GLY A 470 -32.30 -70.08 -10.65
CA GLY A 470 -31.99 -71.23 -11.51
C GLY A 470 -30.61 -71.20 -12.18
N GLU A 471 -29.83 -70.14 -11.99
CA GLU A 471 -28.43 -70.05 -12.41
C GLU A 471 -27.50 -70.33 -11.21
N ASP A 472 -26.29 -70.84 -11.48
CA ASP A 472 -25.23 -70.98 -10.47
C ASP A 472 -23.92 -70.41 -11.01
N TYR A 473 -23.69 -69.12 -10.77
CA TYR A 473 -22.51 -68.44 -11.26
C TYR A 473 -21.28 -68.87 -10.44
N ASN A 474 -20.27 -69.42 -11.09
CA ASN A 474 -19.05 -69.97 -10.47
C ASN A 474 -19.26 -71.16 -9.51
N ASN A 475 -20.32 -71.96 -9.69
CA ASN A 475 -20.61 -73.14 -8.86
C ASN A 475 -20.60 -72.83 -7.35
N GLN A 476 -21.28 -71.75 -6.96
CA GLN A 476 -21.36 -71.27 -5.58
C GLN A 476 -22.27 -72.15 -4.72
N CYS A 477 -23.21 -72.87 -5.34
CA CYS A 477 -24.12 -73.77 -4.64
C CYS A 477 -23.73 -75.22 -4.89
N THR A 478 -23.73 -76.02 -3.82
CA THR A 478 -23.54 -77.47 -3.95
C THR A 478 -24.92 -78.11 -4.13
N ASP A 479 -25.06 -78.98 -5.13
CA ASP A 479 -26.21 -79.88 -5.22
C ASP A 479 -26.03 -80.97 -4.16
N ASP A 480 -26.84 -80.89 -3.10
CA ASP A 480 -26.86 -81.88 -2.03
C ASP A 480 -28.31 -82.30 -1.78
N PRO A 481 -28.78 -83.32 -2.51
CA PRO A 481 -30.12 -83.85 -2.35
C PRO A 481 -30.41 -84.30 -0.91
N ALA A 482 -29.41 -84.79 -0.16
CA ALA A 482 -29.59 -85.26 1.21
C ALA A 482 -29.89 -84.13 2.21
N ASN A 483 -29.48 -82.90 1.88
CA ASN A 483 -29.81 -81.68 2.62
C ASN A 483 -30.82 -80.80 1.87
N CYS A 484 -31.51 -81.34 0.87
CA CYS A 484 -32.51 -80.64 0.07
C CYS A 484 -31.98 -79.37 -0.63
N GLN A 485 -30.67 -79.26 -0.90
CA GLN A 485 -30.07 -78.15 -1.62
C GLN A 485 -30.01 -78.45 -3.12
N ALA A 486 -30.54 -77.56 -3.96
CA ALA A 486 -30.77 -77.84 -5.37
C ALA A 486 -29.60 -77.47 -6.30
N GLY A 487 -28.45 -77.05 -5.76
CA GLY A 487 -27.25 -76.74 -6.55
C GLY A 487 -27.37 -75.53 -7.49
N TYR A 488 -28.38 -74.68 -7.30
CA TYR A 488 -28.55 -73.41 -8.03
C TYR A 488 -29.04 -72.30 -7.10
N CYS A 489 -29.00 -71.05 -7.56
CA CYS A 489 -29.41 -69.89 -6.77
C CYS A 489 -30.92 -69.62 -6.81
N ASP A 490 -31.47 -69.07 -5.73
CA ASP A 490 -32.91 -68.79 -5.61
C ASP A 490 -33.35 -67.46 -6.27
N GLY A 491 -32.41 -66.57 -6.59
CA GLY A 491 -32.66 -65.23 -7.13
C GLY A 491 -32.62 -64.10 -6.09
N TYR A 492 -32.54 -64.44 -4.81
CA TYR A 492 -32.56 -63.51 -3.67
C TYR A 492 -31.22 -63.43 -2.93
N GLY A 493 -30.20 -64.13 -3.42
CA GLY A 493 -28.85 -64.11 -2.87
C GLY A 493 -28.56 -65.30 -1.94
N GLU A 494 -29.33 -66.38 -2.07
CA GLU A 494 -29.15 -67.62 -1.32
C GLU A 494 -29.21 -68.84 -2.27
N CYS A 495 -28.68 -69.98 -1.82
CA CYS A 495 -28.84 -71.23 -2.57
C CYS A 495 -30.28 -71.71 -2.49
N ALA A 496 -30.82 -72.12 -3.63
CA ALA A 496 -32.15 -72.68 -3.73
C ALA A 496 -32.22 -74.06 -3.08
N TYR A 497 -33.38 -74.34 -2.52
CA TYR A 497 -33.72 -75.64 -1.97
C TYR A 497 -34.72 -76.34 -2.88
N TYR A 498 -34.67 -77.66 -2.87
CA TYR A 498 -35.68 -78.48 -3.51
C TYR A 498 -37.05 -78.23 -2.86
N PRO A 499 -38.14 -78.21 -3.66
CA PRO A 499 -39.47 -77.92 -3.14
C PRO A 499 -39.94 -79.02 -2.17
N GLU A 500 -40.90 -78.67 -1.31
CA GLU A 500 -41.55 -79.63 -0.40
C GLU A 500 -42.03 -80.87 -1.17
N GLY A 501 -41.70 -82.05 -0.65
CA GLY A 501 -42.06 -83.32 -1.26
C GLY A 501 -41.04 -83.86 -2.27
N PHE A 502 -39.97 -83.12 -2.58
CA PHE A 502 -38.83 -83.66 -3.33
C PHE A 502 -38.17 -84.81 -2.57
N VAL A 503 -37.69 -85.81 -3.31
CA VAL A 503 -37.10 -87.03 -2.76
C VAL A 503 -35.63 -86.80 -2.44
N CYS A 504 -35.31 -86.69 -1.16
CA CYS A 504 -33.97 -86.41 -0.66
C CYS A 504 -33.22 -87.67 -0.16
N GLY A 505 -33.89 -88.81 -0.12
CA GLY A 505 -33.31 -90.11 0.26
C GLY A 505 -34.37 -91.18 0.51
N ASP A 506 -33.94 -92.37 0.95
CA ASP A 506 -34.83 -93.49 1.24
C ASP A 506 -35.79 -93.20 2.39
N CYS A 507 -37.08 -93.43 2.16
CA CYS A 507 -38.23 -93.00 2.96
C CYS A 507 -38.17 -91.55 3.46
N LYS A 508 -37.54 -90.63 2.71
CA LYS A 508 -37.40 -89.23 3.11
C LYS A 508 -37.79 -88.24 2.01
N LYS A 509 -38.42 -87.14 2.41
CA LYS A 509 -38.75 -86.00 1.54
C LYS A 509 -38.37 -84.69 2.20
N CYS A 510 -38.11 -83.69 1.37
CA CYS A 510 -37.90 -82.33 1.84
C CYS A 510 -39.18 -81.78 2.47
N ASP A 511 -39.07 -81.27 3.69
CA ASP A 511 -40.16 -80.59 4.39
C ASP A 511 -40.20 -79.08 4.07
N ILE A 512 -41.17 -78.37 4.66
CA ILE A 512 -41.33 -76.92 4.52
C ILE A 512 -40.18 -76.10 5.12
N GLN A 513 -39.31 -76.71 5.93
CA GLN A 513 -38.10 -76.10 6.49
C GLN A 513 -36.86 -76.50 5.69
N HIS A 514 -37.05 -77.12 4.51
CA HIS A 514 -36.02 -77.62 3.61
C HIS A 514 -35.07 -78.62 4.29
N SER A 515 -35.59 -79.39 5.26
CA SER A 515 -34.87 -80.49 5.89
C SER A 515 -35.33 -81.84 5.32
N CYS A 516 -34.38 -82.77 5.14
CA CYS A 516 -34.69 -84.10 4.64
C CYS A 516 -35.26 -84.98 5.77
N GLY A 517 -36.59 -84.97 5.91
CA GLY A 517 -37.34 -85.66 6.97
C GLY A 517 -37.91 -87.00 6.53
N LEU A 518 -38.13 -87.90 7.50
CA LEU A 518 -38.82 -89.17 7.25
C LEU A 518 -40.31 -88.92 6.93
N VAL A 519 -40.82 -89.58 5.90
CA VAL A 519 -42.27 -89.56 5.59
C VAL A 519 -42.98 -90.72 6.27
N PRO A 520 -44.25 -90.58 6.73
CA PRO A 520 -44.95 -91.62 7.47
C PRO A 520 -44.95 -92.99 6.78
N GLU A 521 -44.84 -94.07 7.57
CA GLU A 521 -44.94 -95.45 7.10
C GLU A 521 -46.26 -95.66 6.35
N GLY A 522 -46.22 -96.33 5.19
CA GLY A 522 -47.40 -96.49 4.34
C GLY A 522 -47.63 -95.36 3.32
N THR A 523 -46.81 -94.30 3.31
CA THR A 523 -46.93 -93.22 2.31
C THR A 523 -46.63 -93.75 0.90
N ASN A 524 -47.57 -93.57 -0.02
CA ASN A 524 -47.44 -93.98 -1.42
C ASN A 524 -46.47 -93.03 -2.16
N TRP A 525 -45.45 -93.59 -2.80
CA TRP A 525 -44.33 -92.88 -3.40
C TRP A 525 -44.46 -92.69 -4.92
N GLY A 526 -45.62 -93.00 -5.51
CA GLY A 526 -45.78 -92.99 -6.97
C GLY A 526 -45.13 -94.22 -7.62
N PHE A 527 -45.73 -94.70 -8.71
CA PHE A 527 -45.36 -95.94 -9.40
C PHE A 527 -45.17 -97.16 -8.46
N ASN A 528 -46.19 -97.50 -7.66
CA ASN A 528 -46.28 -98.75 -6.86
C ASN A 528 -45.31 -98.93 -5.67
N TYR A 529 -44.61 -97.90 -5.19
CA TYR A 529 -43.74 -98.00 -4.01
C TYR A 529 -44.41 -97.42 -2.74
N ILE A 530 -44.24 -98.10 -1.59
CA ILE A 530 -44.73 -97.68 -0.26
C ILE A 530 -43.52 -97.59 0.68
N CYS A 531 -43.43 -96.53 1.49
CA CYS A 531 -42.38 -96.42 2.51
C CYS A 531 -42.56 -97.50 3.60
N ASP A 532 -41.60 -98.42 3.70
CA ASP A 532 -41.45 -99.42 4.77
C ASP A 532 -40.11 -99.19 5.47
N TYR A 533 -40.14 -98.86 6.76
CA TYR A 533 -38.90 -98.59 7.52
C TYR A 533 -38.14 -99.87 7.88
N ASN A 534 -38.79 -101.03 7.82
CA ASN A 534 -38.21 -102.33 8.14
C ASN A 534 -37.60 -103.02 6.91
N ASN A 535 -37.91 -102.52 5.71
CA ASN A 535 -37.39 -102.97 4.42
C ASN A 535 -37.12 -101.74 3.55
N PRO A 536 -35.94 -101.08 3.64
CA PRO A 536 -35.61 -100.00 2.72
C PRO A 536 -35.71 -100.54 1.29
N PRO A 537 -36.14 -99.72 0.30
CA PRO A 537 -36.35 -100.20 -1.06
C PRO A 537 -35.01 -100.60 -1.70
N ASP A 538 -34.59 -101.84 -1.45
CA ASP A 538 -33.75 -102.58 -2.38
C ASP A 538 -34.58 -102.73 -3.66
N ILE A 539 -34.24 -101.88 -4.63
CA ILE A 539 -34.21 -102.16 -6.07
C ILE A 539 -34.91 -103.50 -6.45
N PHE A 540 -36.03 -103.35 -7.15
CA PHE A 540 -36.88 -104.39 -7.77
C PHE A 540 -37.68 -105.32 -6.84
N ALA A 541 -38.90 -104.90 -6.50
CA ALA A 541 -40.00 -105.84 -6.33
C ALA A 541 -41.31 -105.21 -6.84
N CYS A 542 -41.72 -105.55 -8.06
CA CYS A 542 -43.10 -105.36 -8.49
C CYS A 542 -43.97 -106.40 -7.77
N TYR A 543 -45.04 -105.95 -7.13
CA TYR A 543 -46.14 -106.81 -6.69
C TYR A 543 -47.37 -106.50 -7.54
N ASP A 544 -47.59 -107.32 -8.55
CA ASP A 544 -48.86 -107.48 -9.24
C ASP A 544 -49.46 -108.84 -8.93
N ASN A 545 -50.75 -108.84 -8.62
CA ASN A 545 -51.54 -109.95 -8.07
C ASN A 545 -51.71 -111.17 -9.01
N TRP A 546 -50.96 -111.26 -10.12
CA TRP A 546 -51.20 -112.20 -11.21
C TRP A 546 -49.94 -112.88 -11.75
N GLY A 547 -48.89 -113.00 -10.92
CA GLY A 547 -47.82 -114.00 -11.05
C GLY A 547 -47.43 -114.41 -12.47
N ASP A 548 -46.66 -113.56 -13.16
CA ASP A 548 -45.69 -113.96 -14.19
C ASP A 548 -44.77 -112.75 -14.46
N CYS A 549 -43.49 -112.86 -14.08
CA CYS A 549 -42.46 -111.87 -14.43
C CYS A 549 -41.51 -112.49 -15.47
N ASP A 550 -41.56 -111.95 -16.68
CA ASP A 550 -40.61 -112.24 -17.75
C ASP A 550 -39.25 -111.57 -17.44
N SER A 551 -38.18 -112.33 -17.55
CA SER A 551 -36.84 -112.00 -17.03
C SER A 551 -35.92 -111.28 -18.02
N GLU A 552 -36.46 -110.54 -18.99
CA GLU A 552 -35.65 -109.83 -19.98
C GLU A 552 -36.03 -108.34 -20.03
N LEU A 553 -35.34 -107.53 -19.24
CA LEU A 553 -34.96 -106.13 -19.51
C LEU A 553 -33.99 -105.68 -18.40
N ARG A 554 -32.68 -105.79 -18.70
CA ARG A 554 -31.59 -105.16 -17.94
C ARG A 554 -31.28 -103.79 -18.51
#